data_AF-L5KHE5-F1
#
_entry.id   AF-L5KHE5-F1
#
_cell.length_a   1.000
_cell.length_b   1.000
_cell.length_c   1.000
_cell.angle_alpha   90.00
_cell.angle_beta   90.00
_cell.angle_gamma   90.00
#
_symmetry.space_group_name_H-M   'P 1'
#
loop_
_entity.id
_entity.type
_entity.pdbx_description
1 polymer ?
#
loop_
_entity_poly.entity_id
_entity_poly.type
_entity_poly.pdbx_seq_one_letter_code
_entity_poly.pdbx_strand_id
1 'polypeptide(L)'
;MFILPPAGDEDEDESGEERLPSCFDYVMHFLTVFWKVLFACVPPTEYCHGWACFVVSILIIGMLTAIIGDLASHFGCTIGLKDSVTAVVFVAFGTSVPDTFASKAAAIQDVYADASIGNVTGSNAVNVFLGIGLAWSVAAIYWAFQGQEFHVSAGTLAFSVTLFTIFAFVCISVLLYRRRPHLGGELGGPRGCKLATTWLFVSLWLLYILFASLEAYCYIKGF
;
A
#
# COMPACT_ATOMS: atom_id res chain seq x y z
N MET A 1 9.09 -11.23 -4.78
CA MET A 1 8.53 -11.72 -3.50
C MET A 1 9.48 -11.30 -2.38
N PHE A 2 9.27 -10.12 -1.81
CA PHE A 2 9.95 -9.70 -0.59
C PHE A 2 9.21 -10.35 0.59
N ILE A 3 9.64 -11.56 0.97
CA ILE A 3 9.39 -12.01 2.33
C ILE A 3 10.41 -11.26 3.16
N LEU A 4 9.97 -10.20 3.84
CA LEU A 4 10.74 -9.63 4.93
C LEU A 4 11.00 -10.76 5.94
N PRO A 5 12.27 -11.06 6.30
CA PRO A 5 12.51 -11.85 7.49
C PRO A 5 11.86 -11.11 8.68
N PRO A 6 11.36 -11.83 9.69
CA PRO A 6 10.86 -11.20 10.90
C PRO A 6 11.96 -10.28 11.45
N ALA A 7 11.58 -9.10 11.94
CA ALA A 7 12.48 -8.21 12.65
C ALA A 7 12.94 -8.92 13.94
N GLY A 8 13.99 -9.72 13.79
CA GLY A 8 14.78 -10.30 14.86
C GLY A 8 16.11 -9.57 14.85
N ASP A 9 16.43 -9.06 16.02
CA ASP A 9 17.66 -8.38 16.42
C ASP A 9 18.89 -8.83 15.61
N GLU A 10 19.57 -7.86 15.00
CA GLU A 10 20.93 -8.00 14.49
C GLU A 10 21.88 -8.13 15.68
N ASP A 11 21.90 -9.31 16.29
CA ASP A 11 23.02 -9.76 17.10
C ASP A 11 23.71 -10.89 16.32
N GLU A 12 24.93 -10.61 15.91
CA GLU A 12 25.88 -11.58 15.36
C GLU A 12 26.03 -12.74 16.34
N ASP A 13 25.53 -13.93 15.98
CA ASP A 13 26.01 -15.18 16.55
C ASP A 13 26.20 -16.20 15.42
N GLU A 14 27.46 -16.36 15.00
CA GLU A 14 27.97 -17.56 14.38
C GLU A 14 27.79 -18.75 15.35
N SER A 15 26.60 -19.35 15.39
CA SER A 15 26.43 -20.71 15.91
C SER A 15 25.24 -21.38 15.24
N GLY A 16 25.51 -22.49 14.54
CA GLY A 16 24.50 -23.31 13.87
C GLY A 16 23.65 -24.13 14.84
N GLU A 17 22.93 -23.47 15.75
CA GLU A 17 21.85 -24.12 16.50
C GLU A 17 20.51 -23.84 15.79
N GLU A 18 19.94 -24.87 15.16
CA GLU A 18 18.57 -24.86 14.64
C GLU A 18 17.60 -24.54 15.80
N ARG A 19 17.15 -23.29 15.87
CA ARG A 19 16.16 -22.84 16.86
C ARG A 19 14.89 -23.67 16.69
N LEU A 20 14.54 -24.46 17.72
CA LEU A 20 13.31 -25.27 17.71
C LEU A 20 12.11 -24.34 17.46
N PRO A 21 11.26 -24.62 16.46
CA PRO A 21 10.17 -23.72 16.07
C PRO A 21 9.20 -23.51 17.23
N SER A 22 8.92 -22.25 17.53
CA SER A 22 7.93 -21.83 18.51
C SER A 22 6.52 -22.22 18.06
N CYS A 23 5.58 -22.35 18.99
CA CYS A 23 4.16 -22.59 18.66
C CYS A 23 3.62 -21.51 17.69
N PHE A 24 4.12 -20.28 17.82
CA PHE A 24 3.82 -19.19 16.88
C PHE A 24 4.36 -19.45 15.47
N ASP A 25 5.55 -20.06 15.33
CA ASP A 25 6.14 -20.40 14.04
C ASP A 25 5.32 -21.49 13.33
N TYR A 26 4.78 -22.46 14.08
CA TYR A 26 3.89 -23.48 13.52
C TYR A 26 2.56 -22.89 13.03
N VAL A 27 1.97 -21.97 13.81
CA VAL A 27 0.73 -21.27 13.40
C VAL A 27 0.99 -20.42 12.15
N MET A 28 2.06 -19.64 12.14
CA MET A 28 2.47 -18.86 10.96
C MET A 28 2.78 -19.76 9.77
N HIS A 29 3.40 -20.91 9.99
CA HIS A 29 3.65 -21.89 8.94
C HIS A 29 2.33 -22.36 8.33
N PHE A 30 1.38 -22.84 9.15
CA PHE A 30 0.08 -23.32 8.67
C PHE A 30 -0.70 -22.24 7.90
N LEU A 31 -0.75 -21.02 8.43
CA LEU A 31 -1.42 -19.89 7.77
C LEU A 31 -0.76 -19.50 6.44
N THR A 32 0.55 -19.67 6.32
CA THR A 32 1.28 -19.35 5.09
C THR A 32 1.36 -20.51 4.11
N VAL A 33 1.04 -21.77 4.48
CA VAL A 33 1.06 -22.92 3.56
C VAL A 33 0.22 -22.64 2.32
N PHE A 34 -0.99 -22.11 2.49
CA PHE A 34 -1.87 -21.76 1.38
C PHE A 34 -1.15 -20.83 0.38
N TRP A 35 -0.53 -19.76 0.89
CA TRP A 35 0.20 -18.80 0.08
C TRP A 35 1.48 -19.40 -0.52
N LYS A 36 2.22 -20.23 0.22
CA LYS A 36 3.42 -20.92 -0.26
C LYS A 36 3.09 -21.84 -1.44
N VAL A 37 2.00 -22.60 -1.36
CA VAL A 37 1.54 -23.47 -2.45
C VAL A 37 1.11 -22.65 -3.66
N LEU A 38 0.38 -21.56 -3.43
CA LEU A 38 -0.06 -20.68 -4.52
C LEU A 38 1.11 -20.03 -5.26
N PHE A 39 2.16 -19.62 -4.55
CA PHE A 39 3.37 -19.05 -5.13
C PHE A 39 4.43 -20.10 -5.54
N ALA A 40 4.23 -21.39 -5.24
CA ALA A 40 5.12 -22.46 -5.71
C ALA A 40 5.08 -22.62 -7.24
N CYS A 41 4.06 -22.07 -7.89
CA CYS A 41 3.95 -21.98 -9.35
C CYS A 41 4.95 -20.98 -9.97
N VAL A 42 5.61 -20.14 -9.16
CA VAL A 42 6.65 -19.23 -9.64
C VAL A 42 7.94 -20.02 -9.85
N PRO A 43 8.52 -20.01 -11.07
CA PRO A 43 9.74 -20.76 -11.36
C PRO A 43 10.92 -20.19 -10.55
N PRO A 44 11.89 -21.04 -10.16
CA PRO A 44 13.04 -20.59 -9.40
C PRO A 44 13.88 -19.57 -10.19
N THR A 45 14.59 -18.71 -9.47
CA THR A 45 15.37 -17.59 -9.99
C THR A 45 16.56 -18.01 -10.87
N GLU A 46 16.96 -19.27 -10.81
CA GLU A 46 18.04 -19.83 -11.62
C GLU A 46 17.65 -20.02 -13.09
N TYR A 47 16.35 -20.12 -13.40
CA TYR A 47 15.90 -20.21 -14.79
C TYR A 47 15.98 -18.85 -15.50
N CYS A 48 16.53 -18.86 -16.72
CA CYS A 48 16.57 -17.70 -17.63
C CYS A 48 17.06 -16.40 -16.95
N HIS A 49 18.10 -16.47 -16.12
CA HIS A 49 18.64 -15.31 -15.39
C HIS A 49 17.59 -14.55 -14.56
N GLY A 50 16.57 -15.24 -14.04
CA GLY A 50 15.52 -14.66 -13.22
C GLY A 50 14.35 -14.02 -13.99
N TRP A 51 14.44 -13.88 -15.32
CA TRP A 51 13.36 -13.29 -16.12
C TRP A 51 12.07 -14.10 -16.08
N ALA A 52 12.17 -15.43 -16.07
CA ALA A 52 11.01 -16.31 -15.97
C ALA A 52 10.28 -16.12 -14.63
N CYS A 53 11.04 -16.04 -13.52
CA CYS A 53 10.50 -15.78 -12.19
C CYS A 53 9.80 -14.41 -12.14
N PHE A 54 10.43 -13.37 -12.71
CA PHE A 54 9.89 -12.03 -12.75
C PHE A 54 8.55 -11.95 -13.49
N VAL A 55 8.48 -12.46 -14.72
CA VAL A 55 7.27 -12.40 -15.56
C VAL A 55 6.13 -13.20 -14.94
N VAL A 56 6.40 -14.44 -14.51
CA VAL A 56 5.37 -15.30 -13.90
C VAL A 56 4.86 -14.71 -12.59
N SER A 57 5.75 -14.14 -11.76
CA SER A 57 5.35 -13.45 -10.52
C SER A 57 4.41 -12.27 -10.80
N ILE A 58 4.73 -11.43 -11.79
CA ILE A 58 3.88 -10.29 -12.17
C ILE A 58 2.50 -10.78 -12.65
N LEU A 59 2.45 -11.83 -13.46
CA LEU A 59 1.18 -12.39 -13.95
C LEU A 59 0.32 -12.94 -12.81
N ILE A 60 0.92 -13.70 -11.89
CA ILE A 60 0.19 -14.26 -10.74
C ILE A 60 -0.31 -13.15 -9.82
N ILE A 61 0.54 -12.15 -9.51
CA ILE A 61 0.13 -11.00 -8.70
C ILE A 61 -1.01 -10.24 -9.38
N GLY A 62 -0.91 -9.99 -10.70
CA GLY A 62 -1.95 -9.33 -11.48
C GLY A 62 -3.28 -10.09 -11.49
N MET A 63 -3.24 -11.42 -11.59
CA MET A 63 -4.43 -12.26 -11.53
C MET A 63 -5.06 -12.23 -10.13
N LEU A 64 -4.24 -12.34 -9.07
CA LEU A 64 -4.71 -12.28 -7.69
C LEU A 64 -5.34 -10.91 -7.37
N THR A 65 -4.71 -9.82 -7.80
CA THR A 65 -5.25 -8.47 -7.55
C THR A 65 -6.57 -8.25 -8.28
N ALA A 66 -6.75 -8.78 -9.48
CA ALA A 66 -8.04 -8.77 -10.18
C ALA A 66 -9.12 -9.51 -9.38
N ILE A 67 -8.82 -10.74 -8.93
CA ILE A 67 -9.77 -11.55 -8.14
C ILE A 67 -10.13 -10.83 -6.82
N ILE A 68 -9.13 -10.27 -6.12
CA ILE A 68 -9.36 -9.54 -4.86
C ILE A 68 -10.23 -8.30 -5.11
N GLY A 69 -10.03 -7.59 -6.23
CA GLY A 69 -10.86 -6.45 -6.63
C GLY A 69 -12.33 -6.84 -6.82
N ASP A 70 -12.58 -7.93 -7.55
CA ASP A 70 -13.94 -8.44 -7.78
C ASP A 70 -14.61 -8.91 -6.48
N LEU A 71 -13.87 -9.65 -5.65
CA LEU A 71 -14.35 -10.08 -4.34
C LEU A 71 -14.65 -8.90 -3.41
N ALA A 72 -13.81 -7.86 -3.45
CA ALA A 72 -14.04 -6.64 -2.68
C ALA A 72 -15.34 -5.95 -3.11
N SER A 73 -15.58 -5.77 -4.41
CA SER A 73 -16.84 -5.17 -4.90
C SER A 73 -18.06 -6.03 -4.51
N HIS A 74 -18.01 -7.35 -4.69
CA HIS A 74 -19.10 -8.24 -4.27
C HIS A 74 -19.36 -8.20 -2.76
N PHE A 75 -18.31 -8.16 -1.94
CA PHE A 75 -18.42 -7.98 -0.49
C PHE A 75 -19.01 -6.62 -0.13
N GLY A 76 -18.64 -5.57 -0.87
CA GLY A 76 -19.24 -4.24 -0.75
C GLY A 76 -20.75 -4.29 -1.00
N CYS A 77 -21.18 -4.94 -2.08
CA CYS A 77 -22.60 -5.11 -2.40
C CYS A 77 -23.38 -5.87 -1.31
N THR A 78 -22.82 -6.93 -0.71
CA THR A 78 -23.52 -7.72 0.32
C THR A 78 -23.68 -6.98 1.63
N ILE A 79 -22.75 -6.08 1.97
CA ILE A 79 -22.79 -5.26 3.19
C ILE A 79 -23.51 -3.92 2.96
N GLY A 80 -23.80 -3.55 1.70
CA GLY A 80 -24.39 -2.26 1.36
C GLY A 80 -23.37 -1.12 1.33
N LEU A 81 -22.08 -1.43 1.14
CA LEU A 81 -21.01 -0.46 0.91
C LEU A 81 -20.95 -0.07 -0.57
N LYS A 82 -20.87 1.24 -0.85
CA LYS A 82 -20.63 1.73 -2.22
C LYS A 82 -19.24 1.30 -2.68
N ASP A 83 -19.10 0.98 -3.96
CA ASP A 83 -17.83 0.52 -4.54
C ASP A 83 -16.67 1.50 -4.29
N SER A 84 -16.94 2.81 -4.34
CA SER A 84 -15.94 3.85 -4.05
C SER A 84 -15.42 3.78 -2.60
N VAL A 85 -16.30 3.53 -1.63
CA VAL A 85 -15.92 3.38 -0.21
C VAL A 85 -15.14 2.09 -0.01
N THR A 86 -15.59 1.00 -0.63
CA THR A 86 -14.92 -0.30 -0.58
C THR A 86 -13.52 -0.24 -1.17
N ALA A 87 -13.33 0.46 -2.30
CA ALA A 87 -12.02 0.67 -2.91
C ALA A 87 -11.09 1.51 -2.03
N VAL A 88 -11.58 2.60 -1.46
CA VAL A 88 -10.77 3.49 -0.59
C VAL A 88 -10.37 2.82 0.73
N VAL A 89 -11.21 1.94 1.27
CA VAL A 89 -10.97 1.31 2.57
C VAL A 89 -10.23 -0.03 2.45
N PHE A 90 -10.66 -0.93 1.56
CA PHE A 90 -10.10 -2.28 1.51
C PHE A 90 -8.97 -2.41 0.49
N VAL A 91 -9.19 -1.93 -0.73
CA VAL A 91 -8.22 -2.08 -1.81
C VAL A 91 -7.00 -1.20 -1.56
N ALA A 92 -7.20 0.10 -1.30
CA ALA A 92 -6.10 1.04 -1.06
C ALA A 92 -5.31 0.72 0.22
N PHE A 93 -5.98 0.24 1.28
CA PHE A 93 -5.30 -0.22 2.49
C PHE A 93 -4.49 -1.49 2.23
N GLY A 94 -5.07 -2.46 1.50
CA GLY A 94 -4.43 -3.73 1.18
C GLY A 94 -3.13 -3.58 0.38
N THR A 95 -3.03 -2.56 -0.48
CA THR A 95 -1.79 -2.25 -1.21
C THR A 95 -0.79 -1.45 -0.36
N SER A 96 -1.28 -0.48 0.41
CA SER A 96 -0.41 0.46 1.14
C SER A 96 0.23 -0.13 2.39
N VAL A 97 -0.40 -1.11 3.05
CA VAL A 97 0.12 -1.73 4.26
C VAL A 97 1.41 -2.52 4.00
N PRO A 98 1.46 -3.45 3.02
CA PRO A 98 2.71 -4.10 2.63
C PRO A 98 3.80 -3.11 2.24
N ASP A 99 3.47 -2.09 1.45
CA ASP A 99 4.42 -1.03 1.05
C ASP A 99 4.98 -0.27 2.26
N THR A 100 4.13 0.01 3.25
CA THR A 100 4.54 0.65 4.51
C THR A 100 5.49 -0.23 5.29
N PHE A 101 5.22 -1.54 5.38
CA PHE A 101 6.12 -2.48 6.07
C PHE A 101 7.45 -2.63 5.34
N ALA A 102 7.45 -2.73 4.00
CA ALA A 102 8.66 -2.76 3.18
C ALA A 102 9.49 -1.48 3.38
N SER A 103 8.84 -0.31 3.33
CA SER A 103 9.50 0.99 3.54
C SER A 103 10.06 1.13 4.96
N LYS A 104 9.34 0.63 5.97
CA LYS A 104 9.79 0.62 7.37
C LYS A 104 11.01 -0.28 7.54
N ALA A 105 10.97 -1.49 6.99
CA ALA A 105 12.10 -2.42 7.06
C ALA A 105 13.33 -1.84 6.35
N ALA A 106 13.16 -1.31 5.14
CA ALA A 106 14.23 -0.64 4.40
C ALA A 106 14.82 0.55 5.19
N ALA A 107 14.00 1.35 5.88
CA ALA A 107 14.48 2.47 6.69
C ALA A 107 15.20 2.06 7.98
N ILE A 108 14.94 0.85 8.50
CA ILE A 108 15.63 0.33 9.69
C ILE A 108 16.97 -0.29 9.30
N GLN A 109 17.02 -0.96 8.14
CA GLN A 109 18.19 -1.69 7.66
C GLN A 109 19.21 -0.79 6.93
N ASP A 110 18.77 0.35 6.38
CA ASP A 110 19.62 1.27 5.64
C ASP A 110 19.93 2.52 6.49
N VAL A 111 21.22 2.83 6.65
CA VAL A 111 21.72 3.99 7.41
C VAL A 111 21.20 5.31 6.85
N TYR A 112 21.05 5.41 5.54
CA TYR A 112 20.60 6.63 4.86
C TYR A 112 19.11 6.60 4.50
N ALA A 113 18.44 5.46 4.71
CA ALA A 113 17.04 5.23 4.35
C ALA A 113 16.72 5.50 2.86
N ASP A 114 17.72 5.50 1.97
CA ASP A 114 17.56 5.75 0.54
C ASP A 114 16.68 4.68 -0.09
N ALA A 115 16.84 3.42 0.34
CA ALA A 115 15.99 2.32 -0.08
C ALA A 115 14.50 2.53 0.29
N SER A 116 14.23 3.14 1.45
CA SER A 116 12.87 3.47 1.89
C SER A 116 12.24 4.55 1.03
N ILE A 117 13.00 5.60 0.70
CA ILE A 117 12.55 6.68 -0.20
C ILE A 117 12.26 6.11 -1.59
N GLY A 118 13.17 5.29 -2.12
CA GLY A 118 12.97 4.62 -3.41
C GLY A 118 11.70 3.76 -3.45
N ASN A 119 11.43 3.00 -2.38
CA ASN A 119 10.23 2.18 -2.30
C ASN A 119 8.94 3.02 -2.26
N VAL A 120 8.87 4.03 -1.39
CA VAL A 120 7.68 4.90 -1.26
C VAL A 120 7.43 5.69 -2.54
N THR A 121 8.47 6.27 -3.14
CA THR A 121 8.32 7.06 -4.37
C THR A 121 8.01 6.15 -5.56
N GLY A 122 8.67 5.00 -5.67
CA GLY A 122 8.46 4.04 -6.74
C GLY A 122 7.05 3.45 -6.77
N SER A 123 6.53 2.99 -5.63
CA SER A 123 5.19 2.39 -5.57
C SER A 123 4.09 3.40 -5.91
N ASN A 124 4.20 4.63 -5.42
CA ASN A 124 3.27 5.70 -5.76
C ASN A 124 3.36 6.13 -7.23
N ALA A 125 4.57 6.19 -7.80
CA ALA A 125 4.76 6.48 -9.22
C ALA A 125 4.11 5.40 -10.10
N VAL A 126 4.26 4.12 -9.76
CA VAL A 126 3.60 3.01 -10.46
C VAL A 126 2.09 3.13 -10.36
N ASN A 127 1.53 3.42 -9.18
CA ASN A 127 0.07 3.57 -9.02
C ASN A 127 -0.52 4.69 -9.88
N VAL A 128 0.15 5.85 -9.94
CA VAL A 128 -0.33 7.01 -10.71
C VAL A 128 -0.10 6.82 -12.21
N PHE A 129 1.13 6.48 -12.62
CA PHE A 129 1.49 6.42 -14.03
C PHE A 129 1.05 5.13 -14.71
N LEU A 130 1.29 3.97 -14.08
CA LEU A 130 0.92 2.67 -14.66
C LEU A 130 -0.48 2.24 -14.26
N GLY A 131 -0.92 2.52 -13.03
CA GLY A 131 -2.27 2.19 -12.58
C GLY A 131 -3.34 3.03 -13.29
N ILE A 132 -3.31 4.34 -13.08
CA ILE A 132 -4.32 5.26 -13.64
C ILE A 132 -3.94 5.71 -15.06
N GLY A 133 -2.70 6.17 -15.26
CA GLY A 133 -2.24 6.77 -16.50
C GLY A 133 -2.33 5.82 -17.71
N LEU A 134 -1.73 4.63 -17.60
CA LEU A 134 -1.74 3.64 -18.69
C LEU A 134 -3.16 3.16 -19.00
N ALA A 135 -3.97 2.87 -17.98
CA ALA A 135 -5.36 2.43 -18.16
C ALA A 135 -6.18 3.50 -18.91
N TRP A 136 -6.02 4.77 -18.52
CA TRP A 136 -6.68 5.88 -19.20
C TRP A 136 -6.19 6.06 -20.64
N SER A 137 -4.88 5.97 -20.89
CA SER A 137 -4.32 6.06 -22.25
C SER A 137 -4.83 4.95 -23.16
N VAL A 138 -4.87 3.70 -22.68
CA VAL A 138 -5.39 2.56 -23.46
C VAL A 138 -6.87 2.79 -23.80
N ALA A 139 -7.68 3.21 -22.83
CA ALA A 139 -9.09 3.51 -23.06
C ALA A 139 -9.29 4.66 -24.07
N ALA A 140 -8.55 5.77 -23.90
CA ALA A 140 -8.63 6.92 -24.79
C ALA A 140 -8.25 6.55 -26.24
N ILE A 141 -7.19 5.76 -26.43
CA ILE A 141 -6.78 5.27 -27.75
C ILE A 141 -7.86 4.38 -28.37
N TYR A 142 -8.42 3.45 -27.59
CA TYR A 142 -9.49 2.57 -28.07
C TYR A 142 -10.71 3.36 -28.58
N TRP A 143 -11.19 4.35 -27.80
CA TRP A 143 -12.33 5.17 -28.18
C TRP A 143 -12.04 6.10 -29.36
N ALA A 144 -10.80 6.63 -29.45
CA ALA A 144 -10.36 7.40 -30.60
C ALA A 144 -10.39 6.57 -31.89
N PHE A 145 -10.01 5.29 -31.85
CA PHE A 145 -10.15 4.38 -33.00
C PHE A 145 -11.60 4.13 -33.40
N GLN A 146 -12.54 4.20 -32.46
CA GLN A 146 -13.99 4.10 -32.72
C GLN A 146 -14.61 5.43 -33.19
N GLY A 147 -13.81 6.50 -33.31
CA GLY A 147 -14.28 7.83 -33.68
C GLY A 147 -15.17 8.50 -32.63
N GLN A 148 -15.06 8.08 -31.35
CA GLN A 148 -15.81 8.67 -30.25
C GLN A 148 -14.89 9.37 -29.25
N GLU A 149 -15.43 10.37 -28.56
CA GLU A 149 -14.72 11.05 -27.48
C GLU A 149 -14.82 10.25 -26.18
N PHE A 150 -13.67 10.04 -25.53
CA PHE A 150 -13.61 9.35 -24.24
C PHE A 150 -13.97 10.28 -23.09
N HIS A 151 -15.25 10.31 -22.71
CA HIS A 151 -15.73 11.06 -21.55
C HIS A 151 -15.70 10.20 -20.27
N VAL A 152 -15.00 10.68 -19.25
CA VAL A 152 -14.96 10.07 -17.91
C VAL A 152 -15.53 11.05 -16.89
N SER A 153 -16.59 10.65 -16.18
CA SER A 153 -17.14 11.44 -15.08
C SER A 153 -16.22 11.38 -13.86
N ALA A 154 -15.76 12.53 -13.37
CA ALA A 154 -14.87 12.60 -12.20
C ALA A 154 -15.54 12.11 -10.90
N GLY A 155 -16.88 12.20 -10.79
CA GLY A 155 -17.62 11.74 -9.62
C GLY A 155 -17.08 12.31 -8.30
N THR A 156 -16.90 11.43 -7.30
CA THR A 156 -16.42 11.74 -5.95
C THR A 156 -14.89 11.99 -5.87
N LEU A 157 -14.19 11.85 -7.00
CA LEU A 157 -12.73 11.91 -7.04
C LEU A 157 -12.20 13.31 -6.70
N ALA A 158 -12.82 14.36 -7.25
CA ALA A 158 -12.37 15.74 -7.03
C ALA A 158 -12.43 16.13 -5.54
N PHE A 159 -13.53 15.76 -4.86
CA PHE A 159 -13.69 15.94 -3.43
C PHE A 159 -12.62 15.17 -2.64
N SER A 160 -12.44 13.88 -2.95
CA SER A 160 -11.50 13.00 -2.26
C SER A 160 -10.04 13.49 -2.40
N VAL A 161 -9.63 13.86 -3.62
CA VAL A 161 -8.29 14.38 -3.90
C VAL A 161 -8.05 15.70 -3.19
N THR A 162 -9.03 16.60 -3.16
CA THR A 162 -8.90 17.89 -2.46
C THR A 162 -8.75 17.69 -0.96
N LEU A 163 -9.60 16.84 -0.37
CA LEU A 163 -9.55 16.52 1.05
C LEU A 163 -8.21 15.88 1.43
N PHE A 164 -7.76 14.90 0.64
CA PHE A 164 -6.47 14.25 0.82
C PHE A 164 -5.32 15.26 0.75
N THR A 165 -5.36 16.19 -0.21
CA THR A 165 -4.34 17.24 -0.37
C THR A 165 -4.28 18.15 0.85
N ILE A 166 -5.42 18.59 1.37
CA ILE A 166 -5.48 19.42 2.60
C ILE A 166 -4.85 18.67 3.77
N PHE A 167 -5.20 17.41 3.98
CA PHE A 167 -4.63 16.61 5.08
C PHE A 167 -3.15 16.32 4.85
N ALA A 168 -2.70 16.11 3.62
CA ALA A 168 -1.29 15.96 3.29
C ALA A 168 -0.49 17.22 3.66
N PHE A 169 -1.01 18.42 3.38
CA PHE A 169 -0.38 19.67 3.82
C PHE A 169 -0.29 19.78 5.34
N VAL A 170 -1.33 19.37 6.07
CA VAL A 170 -1.31 19.32 7.53
C VAL A 170 -0.24 18.33 8.02
N CYS A 171 -0.20 17.12 7.46
CA CYS A 171 0.80 16.10 7.80
C CYS A 171 2.23 16.59 7.55
N ILE A 172 2.49 17.16 6.37
CA ILE A 172 3.82 17.71 6.02
C ILE A 172 4.18 18.85 6.98
N SER A 173 3.26 19.76 7.26
CA SER A 173 3.50 20.87 8.19
C SER A 173 3.86 20.37 9.60
N VAL A 174 3.17 19.33 10.07
CA VAL A 174 3.47 18.67 11.35
C VAL A 174 4.84 18.00 11.32
N LEU A 175 5.20 17.28 10.24
CA LEU A 175 6.52 16.66 10.10
C LEU A 175 7.64 17.71 10.06
N LEU A 176 7.47 18.79 9.30
CA LEU A 176 8.43 19.90 9.24
C LEU A 176 8.57 20.61 10.59
N TYR A 177 7.46 20.75 11.35
CA TYR A 177 7.49 21.28 12.70
C TYR A 177 8.26 20.36 13.66
N ARG A 178 8.04 19.04 13.59
CA ARG A 178 8.78 18.05 14.39
C ARG A 178 10.28 18.02 14.09
N ARG A 179 10.67 18.39 12.86
CA ARG A 179 12.06 18.50 12.42
C ARG A 179 12.83 19.63 13.11
N ARG A 180 12.13 20.53 13.82
CA ARG A 180 12.79 21.63 14.54
C ARG A 180 13.75 21.08 15.62
N PRO A 181 14.95 21.68 15.79
CA PRO A 181 15.98 21.19 16.71
C PRO A 181 15.49 21.00 18.15
N HIS A 182 14.54 21.84 18.59
CA HIS A 182 13.94 21.80 19.92
C HIS A 182 13.16 20.49 20.22
N LEU A 183 12.68 19.80 19.19
CA LEU A 183 11.91 18.55 19.31
C LEU A 183 12.73 17.31 18.93
N GLY A 184 13.82 17.47 18.17
CA GLY A 184 14.74 16.38 17.81
C GLY A 184 14.08 15.22 17.05
N GLY A 185 13.06 15.51 16.24
CA GLY A 185 12.15 14.50 15.69
C GLY A 185 12.59 13.80 14.39
N GLU A 186 13.84 13.89 13.97
CA GLU A 186 14.28 13.35 12.66
C GLU A 186 14.22 11.81 12.58
N LEU A 187 14.59 11.09 13.65
CA LEU A 187 14.42 9.63 13.75
C LEU A 187 13.73 9.26 15.07
N GLY A 188 12.42 9.09 15.05
CA GLY A 188 11.64 8.58 16.18
C GLY A 188 11.36 9.59 17.28
N GLY A 189 12.30 10.48 17.63
CA GLY A 189 12.13 11.54 18.63
C GLY A 189 11.64 11.05 20.01
N PRO A 190 11.22 11.95 20.90
CA PRO A 190 10.65 11.58 22.19
C PRO A 190 9.38 10.74 22.03
N ARG A 191 9.25 9.67 22.84
CA ARG A 191 8.11 8.72 22.77
C ARG A 191 6.74 9.40 22.81
N GLY A 192 6.57 10.43 23.64
CA GLY A 192 5.31 11.18 23.74
C GLY A 192 4.96 11.93 22.46
N CYS A 193 5.91 12.69 21.90
CA CYS A 193 5.71 13.42 20.64
C CYS A 193 5.48 12.48 19.47
N LYS A 194 6.21 11.36 19.41
CA LYS A 194 5.99 10.30 18.41
C LYS A 194 4.56 9.79 18.48
N LEU A 195 4.12 9.36 19.66
CA LEU A 195 2.79 8.77 19.85
C LEU A 195 1.68 9.78 19.52
N ALA A 196 1.81 11.03 19.96
CA ALA A 196 0.86 12.09 19.63
C ALA A 196 0.74 12.31 18.12
N THR A 197 1.86 12.33 17.39
CA THR A 197 1.86 12.54 15.94
C THR A 197 1.34 11.33 15.17
N THR A 198 1.60 10.10 15.65
CA THR A 198 0.99 8.88 15.11
C THR A 198 -0.52 8.91 15.29
N TRP A 199 -1.03 9.26 16.47
CA TRP A 199 -2.47 9.39 16.71
C TRP A 199 -3.12 10.44 15.81
N LEU A 200 -2.44 11.57 15.59
CA LEU A 200 -2.91 12.61 14.67
C LEU A 200 -3.01 12.10 13.24
N PHE A 201 -2.01 11.35 12.74
CA PHE A 201 -2.06 10.84 11.36
C PHE A 201 -3.10 9.75 11.18
N VAL A 202 -3.24 8.86 12.16
CA VAL A 202 -4.31 7.85 12.15
C VAL A 202 -5.68 8.52 12.20
N SER A 203 -5.86 9.57 13.03
CA SER A 203 -7.14 10.28 13.09
C SER A 203 -7.45 11.04 11.81
N LEU A 204 -6.47 11.69 11.17
CA LEU A 204 -6.64 12.33 9.86
C LEU A 204 -7.01 11.33 8.77
N TRP A 205 -6.43 10.13 8.79
CA TRP A 205 -6.79 9.06 7.85
C TRP A 205 -8.22 8.55 8.08
N LEU A 206 -8.62 8.33 9.33
CA LEU A 206 -10.01 7.95 9.66
C LEU A 206 -11.01 9.05 9.27
N LEU A 207 -10.64 10.31 9.50
CA LEU A 207 -11.42 11.48 9.11
C LEU A 207 -11.58 11.56 7.58
N TYR A 208 -10.52 11.26 6.83
CA TYR A 208 -10.56 11.17 5.36
C TYR A 208 -11.55 10.10 4.91
N ILE A 209 -11.46 8.89 5.46
CA ILE A 209 -12.41 7.81 5.14
C ILE A 209 -13.84 8.22 5.48
N LEU A 210 -14.05 8.84 6.64
CA LEU A 210 -15.37 9.27 7.08
C LEU A 210 -15.96 10.28 6.09
N PHE A 211 -15.25 11.35 5.75
CA PHE A 211 -15.77 12.37 4.84
C PHE A 211 -15.91 11.86 3.41
N ALA A 212 -14.96 11.08 2.91
CA ALA A 212 -15.08 10.44 1.60
C ALA A 212 -16.30 9.51 1.54
N SER A 213 -16.59 8.79 2.63
CA SER A 213 -17.79 7.96 2.74
C SER A 213 -19.06 8.80 2.80
N LEU A 214 -19.10 9.86 3.62
CA LEU A 214 -20.28 10.73 3.74
C LEU A 214 -20.64 11.41 2.41
N GLU A 215 -19.65 11.83 1.64
CA GLU A 215 -19.85 12.36 0.30
C GLU A 215 -20.29 11.26 -0.66
N ALA A 216 -19.66 10.08 -0.62
CA ALA A 216 -20.05 8.95 -1.45
C ALA A 216 -21.52 8.57 -1.20
N TYR A 217 -22.02 8.61 0.04
CA TYR A 217 -23.42 8.34 0.39
C TYR A 217 -24.37 9.55 0.22
N CYS A 218 -23.89 10.65 -0.38
CA CYS A 218 -24.65 11.87 -0.65
C CYS A 218 -25.18 12.59 0.61
N TYR A 219 -24.59 12.34 1.79
CA TYR A 219 -24.90 13.12 3.00
C TYR A 219 -24.27 14.52 2.95
N ILE A 220 -23.12 14.63 2.29
CA ILE A 220 -22.42 15.89 2.02
C ILE A 220 -22.37 16.05 0.51
N LYS A 221 -22.65 17.26 0.02
CA LYS A 221 -22.43 17.57 -1.40
C LYS A 221 -20.96 17.91 -1.61
N GLY A 222 -20.29 17.08 -2.42
CA GLY A 222 -19.01 17.46 -3.03
C GLY A 222 -19.20 18.67 -3.95
N PHE A 223 -18.08 19.33 -4.26
CA PHE A 223 -18.00 20.45 -5.19
C PHE A 223 -17.42 20.01 -6.53
#